data_AF-A0A355EY47-F1
#
_entry.id   AF-A0A355EY47-F1
#
_cell.length_a   1.000
_cell.length_b   1.000
_cell.length_c   1.000
_cell.angle_alpha   90.00
_cell.angle_beta   90.00
_cell.angle_gamma   90.00
#
_symmetry.space_group_name_H-M   'P 1'
#
loop_
_entity.id
_entity.type
_entity.pdbx_description
1 polymer ?
#
loop_
_entity_poly.entity_id
_entity_poly.type
_entity_poly.pdbx_seq_one_letter_code
_entity_poly.pdbx_strand_id
1 'polypeptide(L)'
;MPGSGTAASWQACGACAAAAPARSVPSTRRSRIIRGFIAPPCPDHGGTGGAFPAGPRGLDRTEAHPVHPLSHGQAALWFLTRRAPESAAYHLVAAARVRCPDGGTLDATALRRTFQQLAARHGELRATFEATPDGTPVKRLHARLDPEFLELDAADWSEEEIRARLAAQAGRPFDLERGPL
;
A
#
# COMPACT_ATOMS: atom_id res chain seq x y z
N MET A 1 53.42 -18.79 -1.37
CA MET A 1 52.99 -18.96 -2.77
C MET A 1 52.01 -20.11 -2.81
N PRO A 2 50.80 -20.02 -3.40
CA PRO A 2 49.99 -18.87 -3.88
C PRO A 2 48.73 -18.72 -2.97
N GLY A 3 47.76 -17.82 -3.14
CA GLY A 3 47.50 -16.79 -4.14
C GLY A 3 46.49 -15.79 -3.55
N SER A 4 46.76 -14.51 -3.80
CA SER A 4 45.95 -13.36 -3.44
C SER A 4 44.68 -13.29 -4.29
N GLY A 5 43.51 -13.43 -3.65
CA GLY A 5 42.20 -13.14 -4.24
C GLY A 5 41.84 -11.67 -4.02
N THR A 6 41.82 -10.90 -5.10
CA THR A 6 41.42 -9.49 -5.16
C THR A 6 40.00 -9.27 -4.65
N ALA A 7 39.85 -8.41 -3.64
CA ALA A 7 38.56 -7.88 -3.21
C ALA A 7 37.94 -7.04 -4.35
N ALA A 8 36.77 -7.45 -4.82
CA ALA A 8 35.97 -6.67 -5.74
C ALA A 8 35.42 -5.44 -5.02
N SER A 9 36.09 -4.31 -5.24
CA SER A 9 35.60 -2.98 -4.92
C SER A 9 34.36 -2.66 -5.75
N TRP A 10 33.18 -2.66 -5.13
CA TRP A 10 31.98 -2.10 -5.76
C TRP A 10 32.02 -0.58 -5.60
N GLN A 11 32.68 0.07 -6.56
CA GLN A 11 32.54 1.50 -6.80
C GLN A 11 31.07 1.81 -7.12
N ALA A 12 30.48 2.70 -6.33
CA ALA A 12 29.18 3.30 -6.58
C ALA A 12 29.22 3.99 -7.95
N CYS A 13 28.47 3.45 -8.92
CA CYS A 13 28.27 4.09 -10.19
C CYS A 13 27.28 5.25 -9.99
N GLY A 14 27.82 6.47 -10.00
CA GLY A 14 27.05 7.70 -9.94
C GLY A 14 26.33 7.96 -11.26
N ALA A 15 25.01 8.15 -11.21
CA ALA A 15 24.25 8.96 -12.15
C ALA A 15 22.79 9.01 -11.71
N CYS A 16 22.43 10.04 -10.92
CA CYS A 16 21.16 10.77 -10.99
C CYS A 16 21.14 11.85 -9.90
N ALA A 17 22.00 12.86 -10.07
CA ALA A 17 21.94 14.08 -9.27
C ALA A 17 22.21 15.28 -10.20
N ALA A 18 21.14 15.82 -10.77
CA ALA A 18 21.13 17.16 -11.34
C ALA A 18 19.78 17.79 -11.02
N ALA A 19 19.69 18.47 -9.87
CA ALA A 19 18.60 19.37 -9.52
C ALA A 19 19.11 20.81 -9.69
N ALA A 20 18.45 21.58 -10.55
CA ALA A 20 18.67 23.02 -10.68
C ALA A 20 17.96 23.79 -9.54
N PRO A 21 18.43 25.00 -9.16
CA PRO A 21 18.09 25.60 -7.87
C PRO A 21 16.80 26.42 -7.92
N ALA A 22 15.92 26.24 -6.93
CA ALA A 22 14.78 27.11 -6.71
C ALA A 22 15.08 28.11 -5.57
N ARG A 23 14.96 29.39 -5.91
CA ARG A 23 15.18 30.56 -5.06
C ARG A 23 14.20 30.60 -3.88
N SER A 24 14.65 31.19 -2.78
CA SER A 24 13.88 31.53 -1.59
C SER A 24 12.98 32.74 -1.82
N VAL A 25 11.75 32.70 -1.29
CA VAL A 25 10.95 33.89 -0.94
C VAL A 25 10.14 33.58 0.33
N PRO A 26 10.15 34.48 1.35
CA PRO A 26 9.40 34.30 2.59
C PRO A 26 8.02 35.00 2.54
N SER A 27 7.03 34.50 3.29
CA SER A 27 6.12 35.28 4.15
C SER A 27 4.94 34.40 4.59
N THR A 28 4.75 34.17 5.89
CA THR A 28 3.92 34.92 6.84
C THR A 28 2.40 34.89 6.59
N ARG A 29 1.72 34.17 7.49
CA ARG A 29 0.47 34.57 8.20
C ARG A 29 -0.91 34.31 7.54
N ARG A 30 -1.64 33.40 8.21
CA ARG A 30 -3.08 33.37 8.56
C ARG A 30 -4.10 33.69 7.45
N SER A 31 -4.94 32.71 7.09
CA SER A 31 -6.34 32.56 7.55
C SER A 31 -7.13 31.55 6.67
N ARG A 32 -7.97 30.73 7.32
CA ARG A 32 -9.07 29.87 6.80
C ARG A 32 -9.96 30.63 5.77
N ILE A 33 -10.65 30.04 4.77
CA ILE A 33 -11.89 29.22 4.84
C ILE A 33 -12.22 28.54 3.48
N ILE A 34 -12.73 27.31 3.60
CA ILE A 34 -13.60 26.38 2.81
C ILE A 34 -14.39 26.90 1.57
N ARG A 35 -14.36 26.08 0.50
CA ARG A 35 -15.49 25.70 -0.40
C ARG A 35 -15.22 24.25 -0.85
N GLY A 36 -16.07 23.24 -0.73
CA GLY A 36 -17.53 23.21 -0.85
C GLY A 36 -17.89 22.99 -2.33
N PHE A 37 -17.74 21.78 -2.86
CA PHE A 37 -18.27 21.43 -4.19
C PHE A 37 -19.15 20.19 -4.11
N ILE A 38 -20.45 20.42 -4.27
CA ILE A 38 -21.49 19.43 -4.49
C ILE A 38 -21.63 19.28 -6.00
N ALA A 39 -21.52 18.06 -6.52
CA ALA A 39 -21.83 17.75 -7.91
C ALA A 39 -23.36 17.63 -8.11
N PRO A 40 -23.93 18.09 -9.24
CA PRO A 40 -25.36 17.98 -9.53
C PRO A 40 -25.75 16.55 -9.96
N PRO A 41 -27.01 16.12 -9.76
CA PRO A 41 -27.51 14.86 -10.30
C PRO A 41 -27.75 14.94 -11.82
N CYS A 42 -27.45 13.84 -12.50
CA CYS A 42 -27.68 13.64 -13.93
C CYS A 42 -29.19 13.51 -14.24
N PRO A 43 -29.70 13.98 -15.39
CA PRO A 43 -31.11 13.87 -15.73
C PRO A 43 -31.51 12.43 -16.12
N ASP A 44 -32.70 12.02 -15.67
CA ASP A 44 -33.39 10.80 -16.08
C ASP A 44 -33.69 10.80 -17.58
N HIS A 45 -33.23 9.77 -18.28
CA HIS A 45 -33.78 9.38 -19.58
C HIS A 45 -34.70 8.19 -19.39
N GLY A 46 -36.01 8.45 -19.46
CA GLY A 46 -37.04 7.43 -19.53
C GLY A 46 -36.85 6.55 -20.76
N GLY A 47 -36.71 5.25 -20.52
CA GLY A 47 -36.65 4.21 -21.56
C GLY A 47 -37.24 2.91 -21.01
N THR A 48 -38.46 2.62 -21.42
CA THR A 48 -39.18 1.38 -21.16
C THR A 48 -38.56 0.17 -21.87
N GLY A 49 -38.50 -0.97 -21.18
CA GLY A 49 -38.64 -2.29 -21.81
C GLY A 49 -37.39 -3.17 -21.84
N GLY A 50 -37.37 -4.19 -20.98
CA GLY A 50 -36.41 -5.29 -21.04
C GLY A 50 -36.34 -6.08 -19.75
N ALA A 51 -37.36 -6.89 -19.45
CA ALA A 51 -37.33 -7.82 -18.32
C ALA A 51 -36.27 -8.90 -18.57
N PHE A 52 -35.10 -8.73 -17.96
CA PHE A 52 -34.13 -9.83 -17.81
C PHE A 52 -34.74 -10.88 -16.87
N PRO A 53 -34.80 -12.17 -17.26
CA PRO A 53 -35.26 -13.20 -16.34
C PRO A 53 -34.32 -13.24 -15.13
N ALA A 54 -34.89 -13.04 -13.94
CA ALA A 54 -34.17 -13.15 -12.69
C ALA A 54 -33.68 -14.60 -12.54
N GLY A 55 -32.37 -14.80 -12.68
CA GLY A 55 -31.72 -16.05 -12.28
C GLY A 55 -31.96 -16.35 -10.79
N PRO A 56 -31.85 -17.62 -10.37
CA PRO A 56 -32.25 -18.05 -9.04
C PRO A 56 -31.56 -17.20 -7.97
N ARG A 57 -32.39 -16.48 -7.19
CA ARG A 57 -31.97 -15.81 -5.96
C ARG A 57 -31.79 -16.90 -4.90
N GLY A 58 -30.55 -17.18 -4.56
CA GLY A 58 -30.23 -18.14 -3.51
C GLY A 58 -28.86 -18.75 -3.71
N LEU A 59 -27.81 -17.94 -3.74
CA LEU A 59 -26.55 -18.42 -3.18
C LEU A 59 -26.64 -18.11 -1.70
N ASP A 60 -26.88 -19.17 -0.94
CA ASP A 60 -26.57 -19.21 0.48
C ASP A 60 -25.21 -18.52 0.68
N ARG A 61 -25.25 -17.31 1.25
CA ARG A 61 -24.04 -16.53 1.52
C ARG A 61 -23.45 -17.09 2.81
N THR A 62 -23.06 -18.36 2.78
CA THR A 62 -22.00 -18.84 3.65
C THR A 62 -20.78 -17.98 3.30
N GLU A 63 -20.25 -17.25 4.28
CA GLU A 63 -19.08 -16.38 4.12
C GLU A 63 -17.82 -17.22 3.82
N ALA A 64 -17.79 -17.87 2.66
CA ALA A 64 -16.61 -18.54 2.15
C ALA A 64 -15.68 -17.44 1.63
N HIS A 65 -14.68 -17.10 2.44
CA HIS A 65 -13.50 -16.38 1.95
C HIS A 65 -12.97 -17.12 0.73
N PRO A 66 -13.07 -16.55 -0.47
CA PRO A 66 -12.79 -17.32 -1.66
C PRO A 66 -11.29 -17.61 -1.69
N VAL A 67 -10.97 -18.90 -1.71
CA VAL A 67 -9.62 -19.43 -1.82
C VAL A 67 -9.33 -19.59 -3.31
N HIS A 68 -8.23 -19.01 -3.76
CA HIS A 68 -7.83 -18.98 -5.16
C HIS A 68 -6.42 -19.54 -5.35
N PRO A 69 -6.13 -20.21 -6.47
CA PRO A 69 -4.76 -20.55 -6.82
C PRO A 69 -3.92 -19.28 -7.04
N LEU A 70 -2.63 -19.33 -6.69
CA LEU A 70 -1.70 -18.24 -6.98
C LEU A 70 -1.44 -18.16 -8.48
N SER A 71 -1.25 -16.94 -8.99
CA SER A 71 -0.61 -16.77 -10.30
C SER A 71 0.83 -17.30 -10.27
N HIS A 72 1.40 -17.63 -11.42
CA HIS A 72 2.80 -18.10 -11.50
C HIS A 72 3.79 -17.14 -10.82
N GLY A 73 3.63 -15.83 -11.00
CA GLY A 73 4.46 -14.83 -10.35
C GLY A 73 4.24 -14.77 -8.83
N GLN A 74 2.99 -14.88 -8.37
CA GLN A 74 2.68 -14.94 -6.94
C GLN A 74 3.29 -16.20 -6.30
N ALA A 75 3.19 -17.36 -6.95
CA ALA A 75 3.76 -18.62 -6.45
C ALA A 75 5.29 -18.57 -6.37
N ALA A 76 5.95 -17.97 -7.37
CA ALA A 76 7.39 -17.78 -7.34
C ALA A 76 7.83 -16.87 -6.18
N LEU A 77 7.14 -15.74 -5.98
CA LEU A 77 7.41 -14.84 -4.85
C LEU A 77 7.15 -15.51 -3.50
N TRP A 78 6.03 -16.22 -3.35
CA TRP A 78 5.69 -16.95 -2.12
C TRP A 78 6.73 -18.03 -1.78
N PHE A 79 7.24 -18.75 -2.78
CA PHE A 79 8.34 -19.69 -2.57
C PHE A 79 9.63 -18.99 -2.09
N LEU A 80 9.95 -17.83 -2.65
CA LEU A 80 11.14 -17.06 -2.27
C LEU A 80 11.02 -16.50 -0.86
N THR A 81 9.86 -15.97 -0.47
CA THR A 81 9.64 -15.46 0.89
C THR A 81 9.70 -16.57 1.94
N ARG A 82 9.20 -17.78 1.64
CA ARG A 82 9.33 -18.95 2.52
C ARG A 82 10.79 -19.38 2.76
N ARG A 83 11.71 -19.11 1.81
CA ARG A 83 13.14 -19.41 1.96
C ARG A 83 13.92 -18.35 2.72
N ALA A 84 13.45 -17.10 2.69
CA ALA A 84 14.08 -15.98 3.36
C ALA A 84 13.00 -15.08 3.99
N PRO A 85 12.33 -15.54 5.08
CA PRO A 85 11.17 -14.86 5.65
C PRO A 85 11.49 -13.46 6.19
N GLU A 86 12.74 -13.23 6.61
CA GLU A 86 13.22 -11.93 7.11
C GLU A 86 13.65 -10.97 5.99
N SER A 87 13.57 -11.38 4.71
CA SER A 87 14.05 -10.57 3.60
C SER A 87 13.01 -9.57 3.11
N ALA A 88 13.38 -8.29 3.14
CA ALA A 88 12.59 -7.19 2.57
C ALA A 88 12.83 -6.97 1.06
N ALA A 89 13.58 -7.86 0.39
CA ALA A 89 14.01 -7.66 -1.00
C ALA A 89 12.87 -7.49 -2.02
N TYR A 90 11.65 -7.93 -1.66
CA TYR A 90 10.47 -7.87 -2.52
C TYR A 90 9.43 -6.85 -2.05
N HIS A 91 9.76 -5.99 -1.08
CA HIS A 91 8.87 -4.91 -0.68
C HIS A 91 8.87 -3.80 -1.73
N LEU A 92 7.68 -3.33 -2.09
CA LEU A 92 7.49 -2.13 -2.90
C LEU A 92 7.03 -1.01 -1.98
N VAL A 93 7.96 -0.15 -1.58
CA VAL A 93 7.70 0.92 -0.61
C VAL A 93 7.73 2.27 -1.29
N ALA A 94 6.72 3.09 -1.00
CA ALA A 94 6.65 4.47 -1.44
C ALA A 94 6.39 5.39 -0.23
N ALA A 95 7.01 6.57 -0.25
CA ALA A 95 6.79 7.61 0.74
C ALA A 95 6.47 8.92 0.03
N ALA A 96 5.53 9.69 0.59
CA ALA A 96 5.13 10.98 0.07
C ALA A 96 5.15 12.04 1.19
N ARG A 97 5.67 13.23 0.89
CA ARG A 97 5.60 14.38 1.78
C ARG A 97 4.44 15.27 1.35
N VAL A 98 3.40 15.34 2.17
CA VAL A 98 2.25 16.23 1.95
C VAL A 98 2.55 17.57 2.60
N ARG A 99 2.47 18.66 1.83
CA ARG A 99 2.55 20.02 2.35
C ARG A 99 1.14 20.61 2.35
N CYS A 100 0.62 20.89 3.54
CA CYS A 100 -0.63 21.61 3.69
C CYS A 100 -0.37 23.12 3.57
N PRO A 101 -1.02 23.83 2.64
CA PRO A 101 -0.95 25.29 2.59
C PRO A 101 -1.54 25.92 3.87
N ASP A 102 -1.07 27.14 4.19
CA ASP A 102 -1.74 28.07 5.11
C ASP A 102 -2.02 27.56 6.53
N GLY A 103 -1.17 26.67 7.05
CA GLY A 103 -1.33 26.11 8.40
C GLY A 103 -2.49 25.12 8.51
N GLY A 104 -2.96 24.59 7.39
CA GLY A 104 -3.84 23.43 7.36
C GLY A 104 -3.14 22.21 7.96
N THR A 105 -3.93 21.35 8.59
CA THR A 105 -3.46 20.06 9.09
C THR A 105 -3.99 18.95 8.21
N LEU A 106 -3.20 17.90 8.01
CA LEU A 106 -3.67 16.67 7.39
C LEU A 106 -4.63 15.98 8.36
N ASP A 107 -5.86 15.69 7.93
CA ASP A 107 -6.80 14.91 8.73
C ASP A 107 -6.41 13.42 8.67
N ALA A 108 -5.69 12.96 9.69
CA ALA A 108 -5.26 11.57 9.82
C ALA A 108 -6.44 10.59 9.91
N THR A 109 -7.59 11.02 10.47
CA THR A 109 -8.79 10.19 10.56
C THR A 109 -9.41 9.97 9.19
N ALA A 110 -9.50 11.04 8.38
CA ALA A 110 -9.95 10.92 7.00
C ALA A 110 -9.03 10.02 6.18
N LEU A 111 -7.70 10.19 6.31
CA LEU A 111 -6.72 9.38 5.59
C LEU A 111 -6.82 7.90 5.96
N ARG A 112 -6.91 7.58 7.26
CA ARG A 112 -7.12 6.21 7.74
C ARG A 112 -8.38 5.58 7.14
N ARG A 113 -9.50 6.32 7.14
CA ARG A 113 -10.75 5.84 6.52
C ARG A 113 -10.61 5.61 5.02
N THR A 114 -9.88 6.47 4.31
CA THR A 114 -9.62 6.30 2.88
C THR A 114 -8.83 5.01 2.62
N PHE A 115 -7.78 4.71 3.40
CA PHE A 115 -7.04 3.46 3.25
C PHE A 115 -7.88 2.22 3.60
N GLN A 116 -8.73 2.30 4.62
CA GLN A 116 -9.68 1.22 4.94
C GLN A 116 -10.66 0.97 3.80
N GLN A 117 -11.19 2.03 3.17
CA GLN A 117 -12.07 1.90 2.00
C GLN A 117 -11.35 1.34 0.78
N LEU A 118 -10.08 1.73 0.58
CA LEU A 118 -9.25 1.17 -0.48
C LEU A 118 -9.03 -0.33 -0.27
N ALA A 119 -8.66 -0.75 0.95
CA ALA A 119 -8.53 -2.17 1.28
C ALA A 119 -9.86 -2.93 1.07
N ALA A 120 -10.98 -2.37 1.51
CA ALA A 120 -12.30 -2.97 1.30
C ALA A 120 -12.64 -3.16 -0.20
N ARG A 121 -12.29 -2.18 -1.05
CA ARG A 121 -12.50 -2.23 -2.50
C ARG A 121 -11.58 -3.23 -3.21
N HIS A 122 -10.35 -3.40 -2.76
CA HIS A 122 -9.32 -4.19 -3.45
C HIS A 122 -9.05 -5.51 -2.72
N GLY A 123 -9.46 -6.64 -3.33
CA GLY A 123 -9.26 -7.98 -2.76
C GLY A 123 -7.80 -8.31 -2.44
N GLU A 124 -6.85 -7.89 -3.28
CA GLU A 124 -5.41 -8.16 -3.07
C GLU A 124 -4.86 -7.52 -1.78
N LEU A 125 -5.41 -6.39 -1.32
CA LEU A 125 -5.02 -5.76 -0.05
C LEU A 125 -5.59 -6.47 1.18
N ARG A 126 -6.53 -7.41 0.96
CA ARG A 126 -7.16 -8.25 1.98
C ARG A 126 -6.80 -9.72 1.77
N ALA A 127 -5.69 -10.00 1.11
CA ALA A 127 -5.24 -11.34 0.80
C ALA A 127 -4.24 -11.84 1.84
N THR A 128 -4.36 -13.11 2.22
CA THR A 128 -3.26 -13.86 2.85
C THR A 128 -2.87 -15.04 1.96
N PHE A 129 -1.65 -15.53 2.14
CA PHE A 129 -1.07 -16.61 1.35
C PHE A 129 -0.70 -17.76 2.27
N GLU A 130 -1.21 -18.95 1.99
CA GLU A 130 -0.99 -20.13 2.81
C GLU A 130 -0.79 -21.37 1.93
N ALA A 131 -0.30 -22.45 2.52
CA ALA A 131 -0.32 -23.76 1.88
C ALA A 131 -1.55 -24.53 2.37
N THR A 132 -2.27 -25.17 1.45
CA THR A 132 -3.32 -26.14 1.79
C THR A 132 -2.70 -27.38 2.46
N PRO A 133 -3.51 -28.27 3.08
CA PRO A 133 -2.99 -29.49 3.71
C PRO A 133 -2.20 -30.42 2.77
N ASP A 134 -2.49 -30.38 1.46
CA ASP A 134 -1.76 -31.07 0.39
C ASP A 134 -0.49 -30.34 -0.09
N GLY A 135 -0.19 -29.16 0.49
CA GLY A 135 1.00 -28.37 0.19
C GLY A 135 0.85 -27.41 -0.99
N THR A 136 -0.34 -27.31 -1.58
CA THR A 136 -0.59 -26.39 -2.69
C THR A 136 -0.68 -24.94 -2.19
N PRO A 137 0.12 -24.00 -2.72
CA PRO A 137 0.00 -22.60 -2.32
C PRO A 137 -1.32 -22.02 -2.83
N VAL A 138 -2.04 -21.34 -1.94
CA VAL A 138 -3.30 -20.68 -2.22
C VAL A 138 -3.35 -19.28 -1.62
N LYS A 139 -4.17 -18.43 -2.22
CA LYS A 139 -4.47 -17.08 -1.77
C LYS A 139 -5.88 -17.04 -1.21
N ARG A 140 -6.03 -16.61 0.03
CA ARG A 140 -7.32 -16.45 0.70
C ARG A 140 -7.70 -14.98 0.72
N LEU A 141 -8.90 -14.65 0.25
CA LEU A 141 -9.42 -13.28 0.32
C LEU A 141 -10.33 -13.11 1.53
N HIS A 142 -9.92 -12.26 2.46
CA HIS A 142 -10.71 -11.93 3.65
C HIS A 142 -11.83 -10.96 3.30
N ALA A 143 -13.00 -11.08 3.94
CA ALA A 143 -14.12 -10.15 3.76
C ALA A 143 -13.76 -8.75 4.27
N ARG A 144 -13.00 -8.72 5.37
CA ARG A 144 -12.40 -7.50 5.91
C ARG A 144 -11.04 -7.84 6.50
N LEU A 145 -10.04 -7.04 6.12
CA LEU A 145 -8.71 -7.03 6.70
C LEU A 145 -8.24 -5.58 6.60
N ASP A 146 -8.23 -4.87 7.72
CA ASP A 146 -7.90 -3.45 7.73
C ASP A 146 -6.37 -3.28 7.72
N PRO A 147 -5.83 -2.30 6.97
CA PRO A 147 -4.39 -2.07 6.93
C PRO A 147 -3.88 -1.55 8.28
N GLU A 148 -2.63 -1.89 8.61
CA GLU A 148 -1.95 -1.28 9.75
C GLU A 148 -1.70 0.20 9.46
N PHE A 149 -2.17 1.07 10.36
CA PHE A 149 -1.98 2.51 10.22
C PHE A 149 -1.43 3.06 11.53
N LEU A 150 -0.15 3.43 11.48
CA LEU A 150 0.61 4.02 12.56
C LEU A 150 0.73 5.52 12.35
N GLU A 151 0.35 6.29 13.36
CA GLU A 151 0.50 7.74 13.39
C GLU A 151 1.58 8.09 14.42
N LEU A 152 2.61 8.80 13.99
CA LEU A 152 3.71 9.24 14.82
C LEU A 152 3.83 10.76 14.70
N ASP A 153 3.96 11.42 15.85
CA ASP A 153 4.36 12.83 15.87
C ASP A 153 5.88 12.92 15.65
N ALA A 154 6.26 13.54 14.54
CA ALA A 154 7.64 13.74 14.11
C ALA A 154 8.00 15.23 14.03
N ALA A 155 7.29 16.10 14.76
CA ALA A 155 7.51 17.55 14.74
C ALA A 155 8.96 17.94 15.08
N ASP A 156 9.58 17.21 16.00
CA ASP A 156 10.95 17.47 16.47
C ASP A 156 12.01 16.63 15.74
N TRP A 157 11.62 15.83 14.74
CA TRP A 157 12.55 14.94 14.05
C TRP A 157 13.26 15.69 12.92
N SER A 158 14.56 15.44 12.81
CA SER A 158 15.35 15.81 11.65
C SER A 158 14.94 14.99 10.42
N GLU A 159 15.27 15.51 9.23
CA GLU A 159 15.04 14.78 7.98
C GLU A 159 15.81 13.44 7.93
N GLU A 160 16.96 13.37 8.60
CA GLU A 160 17.73 12.14 8.74
C GLU A 160 16.99 11.09 9.58
N GLU A 161 16.42 11.49 10.71
CA GLU A 161 15.64 10.60 11.57
C GLU A 161 14.39 10.09 10.86
N ILE A 162 13.69 10.97 10.13
CA ILE A 162 12.55 10.57 9.29
C ILE A 162 12.98 9.53 8.25
N ARG A 163 14.09 9.78 7.54
CA ARG A 163 14.59 8.87 6.51
C ARG A 163 15.02 7.52 7.10
N ALA A 164 15.73 7.54 8.23
CA ALA A 164 16.14 6.34 8.94
C ALA A 164 14.95 5.52 9.42
N ARG A 165 13.91 6.18 9.96
CA ARG A 165 12.67 5.50 10.39
C ARG A 165 11.92 4.89 9.22
N LEU A 166 11.80 5.61 8.10
CA LEU A 166 11.18 5.09 6.87
C LEU A 166 11.96 3.90 6.32
N ALA A 167 13.30 3.94 6.31
CA ALA A 167 14.14 2.82 5.87
C ALA A 167 13.98 1.60 6.78
N ALA A 168 13.94 1.81 8.10
CA ALA A 168 13.70 0.74 9.07
C ALA A 168 12.31 0.11 8.88
N GLN A 169 11.28 0.92 8.65
CA GLN A 169 9.93 0.42 8.40
C GLN A 169 9.82 -0.31 7.05
N ALA A 170 10.50 0.19 6.01
CA ALA A 170 10.56 -0.46 4.71
C ALA A 170 11.22 -1.85 4.76
N GLY A 171 12.15 -2.04 5.70
CA GLY A 171 12.83 -3.31 5.95
C GLY A 171 12.07 -4.30 6.85
N ARG A 172 10.94 -3.90 7.44
CA ARG A 172 10.17 -4.76 8.36
C ARG A 172 9.44 -5.85 7.56
N PRO A 173 9.69 -7.14 7.81
CA PRO A 173 9.09 -8.24 7.03
C PRO A 173 7.57 -8.31 7.22
N PHE A 174 6.88 -8.79 6.18
CA PHE A 174 5.45 -9.11 6.24
C PHE A 174 5.22 -10.58 6.57
N ASP A 175 4.28 -10.84 7.47
CA ASP A 175 3.72 -12.18 7.69
C ASP A 175 2.63 -12.43 6.64
N LEU A 176 2.98 -13.10 5.55
CA LEU A 176 2.06 -13.36 4.44
C LEU A 176 0.89 -14.29 4.83
N GLU A 177 1.03 -15.08 5.90
CA GLU A 177 0.01 -16.02 6.36
C GLU A 177 -1.05 -15.32 7.20
N ARG A 178 -0.66 -14.28 7.96
CA ARG A 178 -1.56 -13.54 8.85
C ARG A 178 -2.06 -12.21 8.28
N GLY A 179 -1.25 -11.56 7.45
CA GLY A 179 -1.49 -10.19 7.00
C GLY A 179 -1.64 -9.20 8.19
N PRO A 180 -2.11 -7.97 7.94
CA PRO A 180 -2.24 -7.33 6.63
C PRO A 180 -0.89 -7.16 5.91
N LEU A 181 -0.93 -7.09 4.58
CA LEU A 181 0.21 -6.77 3.71
C LEU A 181 0.45 -5.27 3.62
#